data_AF-A0A849WTK2-F1
#
_entry.id   AF-A0A849WTK2-F1
#
_cell.length_a   1.000
_cell.length_b   1.000
_cell.length_c   1.000
_cell.angle_alpha   90.00
_cell.angle_beta   90.00
_cell.angle_gamma   90.00
#
_symmetry.space_group_name_H-M   'P 1'
#
loop_
_entity.id
_entity.type
_entity.pdbx_description
1 polymer ?
#
loop_
_entity_poly.entity_id
_entity_poly.type
_entity_poly.pdbx_seq_one_letter_code
_entity_poly.pdbx_strand_id
1 'polypeptide(L)'
;MTLRPNKSVSAEQISRQNFKSSTPPPFGYMYLEGRLQKNPKEFPTLQIIWQQWKLGQTASTITKYLNSKKLKTRNLKEWKRQTVLNILERFEKKLIVL
;
A
#
# COMPACT_ATOMS: atom_id res chain seq x y z
N MET A 1 18.42 -27.47 15.37
CA MET A 1 18.03 -26.05 15.25
C MET A 1 17.81 -25.74 13.77
N THR A 2 16.63 -26.06 13.22
CA THR A 2 16.34 -25.83 11.79
C THR A 2 15.85 -24.40 11.58
N LEU A 3 16.58 -23.64 10.75
CA LEU A 3 16.22 -22.29 10.35
C LEU A 3 14.90 -22.32 9.57
N ARG A 4 13.91 -21.56 10.04
CA ARG A 4 12.61 -21.39 9.37
C ARG A 4 12.86 -20.61 8.08
N PRO A 5 12.41 -21.09 6.90
CA PRO A 5 12.57 -20.32 5.68
C PRO A 5 11.77 -19.02 5.81
N ASN A 6 12.44 -17.90 5.54
CA ASN A 6 11.83 -16.57 5.58
C ASN A 6 10.85 -16.45 4.40
N LYS A 7 9.57 -16.76 4.67
CA LYS A 7 8.51 -16.67 3.67
C LYS A 7 8.14 -15.20 3.55
N SER A 8 8.80 -14.49 2.66
CA SER A 8 8.25 -13.26 2.09
C SER A 8 6.91 -13.66 1.46
N VAL A 9 5.82 -13.45 2.19
CA VAL A 9 4.49 -13.89 1.78
C VAL A 9 4.17 -13.18 0.48
N SER A 10 4.02 -13.94 -0.62
CA SER A 10 3.60 -13.35 -1.90
C SER A 10 2.26 -12.67 -1.65
N ALA A 11 2.06 -11.46 -2.16
CA ALA A 11 0.81 -10.77 -1.90
C ALA A 11 -0.41 -11.37 -2.62
N GLU A 12 -0.19 -12.29 -3.56
CA GLU A 12 -1.26 -13.15 -4.06
C GLU A 12 -1.82 -14.06 -2.95
N GLN A 13 -1.01 -14.41 -1.94
CA GLN A 13 -1.46 -15.11 -0.74
C GLN A 13 -2.10 -14.17 0.27
N ILE A 14 -1.68 -12.89 0.34
CA ILE A 14 -2.32 -11.87 1.18
C ILE A 14 -3.73 -11.55 0.68
N SER A 15 -3.94 -11.50 -0.64
CA SER A 15 -5.27 -11.31 -1.25
C SER A 15 -6.22 -12.50 -0.98
N ARG A 16 -5.67 -13.72 -0.84
CA ARG A 16 -6.44 -14.93 -0.50
C ARG A 16 -6.61 -15.16 1.00
N GLN A 17 -5.74 -14.61 1.84
CA GLN A 17 -5.82 -14.76 3.30
C GLN A 17 -6.79 -13.72 3.88
N ASN A 18 -8.05 -14.13 4.01
CA ASN A 18 -9.10 -13.46 4.79
C ASN A 18 -8.83 -13.47 6.32
N PHE A 19 -7.57 -13.62 6.75
CA PHE A 19 -7.23 -13.78 8.15
C PHE A 19 -6.11 -12.83 8.56
N LYS A 20 -6.29 -12.23 9.75
CA LYS A 20 -5.35 -11.29 10.38
C LYS A 20 -3.96 -11.92 10.49
N SER A 21 -3.04 -11.49 9.63
CA SER A 21 -1.62 -11.82 9.76
C SER A 21 -0.93 -10.85 10.73
N SER A 22 0.22 -11.25 11.29
CA SER A 22 1.04 -10.39 12.16
C SER A 22 1.60 -9.16 11.40
N THR A 23 1.62 -9.22 10.07
CA THR A 23 2.05 -8.11 9.22
C THR A 23 0.94 -7.06 9.08
N PRO A 24 1.24 -5.76 9.31
CA PRO A 24 0.28 -4.69 9.10
C PRO A 24 -0.32 -4.73 7.68
N PRO A 25 -1.61 -4.44 7.52
CA PRO A 25 -2.23 -4.41 6.20
C PRO A 25 -1.59 -3.33 5.32
N PRO A 26 -1.53 -3.55 3.99
CA PRO A 26 -1.05 -2.54 3.06
C PRO A 26 -1.81 -1.21 3.18
N PHE A 27 -1.17 -0.11 2.79
CA PHE A 27 -1.79 1.21 2.80
C PHE A 27 -3.08 1.23 1.95
N GLY A 28 -4.16 1.84 2.45
CA GLY A 28 -5.46 1.82 1.79
C GLY A 28 -6.35 0.63 2.18
N TYR A 29 -5.83 -0.33 2.96
CA TYR A 29 -6.57 -1.47 3.47
C TYR A 29 -6.48 -1.54 5.00
N MET A 30 -7.53 -2.06 5.63
CA MET A 30 -7.61 -2.31 7.05
C MET A 30 -8.19 -3.70 7.30
N TYR A 31 -7.81 -4.33 8.41
CA TYR A 31 -8.51 -5.54 8.85
C TYR A 31 -9.76 -5.12 9.61
N LEU A 32 -10.93 -5.46 9.08
CA LEU A 32 -12.22 -5.34 9.74
C LEU A 32 -12.76 -6.77 9.94
N GLU A 33 -13.04 -7.15 11.19
CA GLU A 33 -13.53 -8.51 11.53
C GLU A 33 -12.65 -9.64 10.99
N GLY A 34 -11.33 -9.44 11.00
CA GLY A 34 -10.35 -10.41 10.49
C GLY A 34 -10.19 -10.42 8.98
N ARG A 35 -11.06 -9.73 8.22
CA ARG A 35 -11.02 -9.65 6.76
C ARG A 35 -10.34 -8.38 6.29
N LEU A 36 -9.65 -8.45 5.15
CA LEU A 36 -9.01 -7.30 4.53
C LEU A 36 -10.07 -6.45 3.81
N GLN A 37 -10.35 -5.26 4.31
CA GLN A 37 -11.32 -4.33 3.75
C GLN A 37 -10.67 -3.00 3.35
N LYS A 38 -11.25 -2.32 2.35
CA LYS A 38 -10.78 -1.01 1.89
C LYS A 38 -11.02 0.04 2.98
N ASN A 39 -9.99 0.81 3.34
CA ASN A 39 -10.12 1.88 4.31
C ASN A 39 -10.67 3.14 3.62
N PRO A 40 -11.86 3.65 3.99
CA PRO A 40 -12.49 4.77 3.29
C PRO A 40 -11.67 6.07 3.33
N LYS A 41 -10.76 6.24 4.31
CA LYS A 41 -9.91 7.44 4.42
C LYS A 41 -8.65 7.37 3.56
N GLU A 42 -8.10 6.17 3.41
CA GLU A 42 -6.79 5.97 2.77
C GLU A 42 -6.92 5.47 1.33
N PHE A 43 -7.97 4.71 1.03
CA PHE A 43 -8.21 4.14 -0.30
C PHE A 43 -8.33 5.19 -1.41
N PRO A 44 -9.01 6.35 -1.22
CA PRO A 44 -9.02 7.40 -2.24
C PRO A 44 -7.63 7.93 -2.56
N THR A 45 -6.77 8.08 -1.54
CA THR A 45 -5.38 8.50 -1.72
C THR A 45 -4.59 7.45 -2.50
N LEU A 46 -4.81 6.16 -2.21
CA LEU A 46 -4.20 5.05 -2.95
C LEU A 46 -4.64 5.05 -4.42
N GLN A 47 -5.92 5.29 -4.71
CA GLN A 47 -6.42 5.41 -6.08
C GLN A 47 -5.78 6.57 -6.83
N ILE A 48 -5.59 7.73 -6.18
CA ILE A 48 -4.88 8.87 -6.77
C ILE A 48 -3.44 8.49 -7.13
N ILE A 49 -2.72 7.82 -6.22
CA ILE A 49 -1.35 7.36 -6.47
C ILE A 49 -1.31 6.43 -7.69
N TRP A 50 -2.26 5.50 -7.79
CA TRP A 50 -2.36 4.58 -8.91
C TRP A 50 -2.67 5.28 -10.23
N GLN A 51 -3.60 6.24 -10.23
CA GLN A 51 -3.90 7.04 -11.42
C GLN A 51 -2.66 7.82 -11.89
N GLN A 52 -1.94 8.47 -10.97
CA GLN A 52 -0.72 9.21 -11.31
C GLN A 52 0.37 8.27 -11.85
N TRP A 53 0.52 7.09 -11.26
CA TRP A 53 1.44 6.07 -11.76
C TRP A 53 1.06 5.57 -13.15
N LYS A 54 -0.23 5.34 -13.42
CA LYS A 54 -0.74 4.96 -14.74
C LYS A 54 -0.48 6.05 -15.80
N LEU A 55 -0.42 7.31 -15.38
CA LEU A 55 -0.02 8.45 -16.22
C LEU A 55 1.50 8.55 -16.43
N GLY A 56 2.30 7.61 -15.90
CA GLY A 56 3.75 7.60 -16.06
C GLY A 56 4.49 8.56 -15.12
N GLN A 57 3.83 9.09 -14.08
CA GLN A 57 4.46 10.02 -13.15
C GLN A 57 5.48 9.31 -12.25
N THR A 58 6.60 9.98 -12.00
CA THR A 58 7.64 9.45 -11.10
C THR A 58 7.18 9.49 -9.64
N ALA A 59 7.73 8.59 -8.81
CA ALA A 59 7.47 8.57 -7.37
C ALA A 59 7.72 9.92 -6.69
N SER A 60 8.73 10.67 -7.16
CA SER A 60 9.05 12.01 -6.66
C SER A 60 7.95 13.02 -6.99
N THR A 61 7.45 13.01 -8.22
CA THR A 61 6.34 13.89 -8.65
C THR A 61 5.06 13.56 -7.88
N ILE A 62 4.74 12.27 -7.73
CA ILE A 62 3.60 11.80 -6.96
C ILE A 62 3.72 12.26 -5.51
N THR A 63 4.90 12.13 -4.89
CA THR A 63 5.13 12.58 -3.51
C THR A 63 4.88 14.08 -3.36
N LYS A 64 5.41 14.89 -4.28
CA LYS A 64 5.18 16.35 -4.30
C LYS A 64 3.69 16.67 -4.46
N TYR A 65 2.98 15.96 -5.33
CA TYR A 65 1.54 16.12 -5.55
C TYR A 65 0.72 15.78 -4.30
N LEU A 66 1.06 14.70 -3.61
CA LEU A 66 0.36 14.31 -2.37
C LEU A 66 0.58 15.34 -1.26
N ASN A 67 1.83 15.80 -1.10
CA ASN A 67 2.17 16.81 -0.09
C ASN A 67 1.55 18.17 -0.43
N SER A 68 1.53 18.59 -1.71
CA SER A 68 0.90 19.84 -2.12
C SER A 68 -0.61 19.84 -1.89
N LYS A 69 -1.26 18.68 -2.11
CA LYS A 69 -2.68 18.47 -1.77
C LYS A 69 -2.97 18.27 -0.28
N LYS A 70 -1.93 18.35 0.59
CA LYS A 70 -2.02 18.12 2.04
C LYS A 70 -2.65 16.74 2.38
N LEU A 71 -2.50 15.77 1.48
CA LEU A 71 -2.96 14.40 1.72
C LEU A 71 -2.04 13.77 2.74
N LYS A 72 -2.61 13.34 3.86
CA LYS A 72 -1.83 12.80 4.98
C LYS A 72 -1.70 11.28 4.87
N THR A 73 -0.56 10.78 5.32
CA THR A 73 -0.35 9.33 5.52
C THR A 73 -1.16 8.82 6.72
N ARG A 74 -1.18 7.50 6.93
CA ARG A 74 -1.84 6.83 8.07
C ARG A 74 -1.51 7.44 9.42
N ASN A 75 -0.26 7.88 9.59
CA ASN A 75 0.26 8.46 10.82
C ASN A 75 0.23 9.99 10.82
N LEU A 76 -0.57 10.59 9.93
CA LEU A 76 -0.70 12.05 9.76
C LEU A 76 0.60 12.77 9.34
N LYS A 77 1.60 12.02 8.87
CA LYS A 77 2.89 12.55 8.40
C LYS A 77 2.84 12.87 6.91
N GLU A 78 3.77 13.71 6.48
CA GLU A 78 4.04 13.97 5.07
C GLU A 78 4.48 12.70 4.32
N TRP A 79 4.22 12.68 3.02
CA TRP A 79 4.67 11.61 2.14
C TRP A 79 6.16 11.70 1.92
N LYS A 80 6.82 10.57 2.16
CA LYS A 80 8.22 10.35 1.78
C LYS A 80 8.26 9.62 0.45
N ARG A 81 9.26 9.96 -0.38
CA ARG A 81 9.50 9.30 -1.67
C ARG A 81 9.59 7.77 -1.52
N GLN A 82 10.28 7.29 -0.49
CA GLN A 82 10.43 5.85 -0.25
C GLN A 82 9.08 5.16 -0.01
N THR A 83 8.16 5.80 0.72
CA THR A 83 6.82 5.25 0.98
C THR A 83 6.04 5.10 -0.32
N VAL A 84 6.11 6.10 -1.19
CA VAL A 84 5.46 6.03 -2.51
C VAL A 84 6.09 4.93 -3.36
N LEU A 85 7.42 4.85 -3.40
CA LEU A 85 8.14 3.83 -4.16
C LEU A 85 7.74 2.41 -3.73
N ASN A 86 7.68 2.14 -2.42
CA ASN A 86 7.24 0.86 -1.88
C ASN A 86 5.78 0.51 -2.27
N ILE A 87 4.92 1.51 -2.48
CA ILE A 87 3.54 1.31 -2.97
C ILE A 87 3.56 0.99 -4.46
N LEU A 88 4.37 1.71 -5.25
CA LEU A 88 4.49 1.46 -6.69
C LEU A 88 5.06 0.06 -6.99
N GLU A 89 6.09 -0.37 -6.26
CA GLU A 89 6.63 -1.73 -6.38
C GLU A 89 5.56 -2.80 -6.12
N ARG A 90 4.57 -2.52 -5.25
CA ARG A 90 3.46 -3.43 -4.99
C ARG A 90 2.45 -3.44 -6.15
N PHE A 91 2.22 -2.32 -6.81
CA PHE A 91 1.41 -2.29 -8.03
C PHE A 91 2.08 -3.05 -9.17
N GLU A 92 3.39 -2.87 -9.36
CA GLU A 92 4.17 -3.57 -10.38
C GLU A 92 4.17 -5.09 -10.16
N LYS A 93 4.37 -5.53 -8.91
CA LYS A 93 4.29 -6.93 -8.51
C LYS A 93 2.85 -7.47 -8.45
N LYS A 94 1.84 -6.70 -8.90
CA LYS A 94 0.40 -7.04 -8.87
C LYS A 94 -0.10 -7.50 -7.50
N LEU A 95 0.54 -7.00 -6.46
CA LEU A 95 0.30 -7.38 -5.06
C LEU A 95 -0.92 -6.69 -4.46
N ILE A 96 -1.31 -5.57 -5.06
CA ILE A 96 -2.48 -4.79 -4.69
C ILE A 96 -3.39 -4.76 -5.91
N VAL A 97 -4.57 -5.36 -5.78
CA VAL A 97 -5.64 -5.26 -6.78
C VAL A 97 -6.60 -4.17 -6.31
N LEU A 98 -6.71 -3.10 -7.09
CA LEU A 98 -7.64 -1.99 -6.84
C LEU A 98 -9.09 -2.36 -7.18
#